data_AF-A0AAV5YLR2-F1
#
_entry.id   AF-A0AAV5YLR2-F1
#
_cell.length_a   1.000
_cell.length_b   1.000
_cell.length_c   1.000
_cell.angle_alpha   90.00
_cell.angle_beta   90.00
_cell.angle_gamma   90.00
#
_symmetry.space_group_name_H-M   'P 1'
#
loop_
_entity.id
_entity.type
_entity.pdbx_description
1 polymer ?
#
loop_
_entity_poly.entity_id
_entity_poly.type
_entity_poly.pdbx_seq_one_letter_code
_entity_poly.pdbx_strand_id
1 'polypeptide(L)'
;VDDRGEVLPAARAVLKVAAAQRLVVQTGHASPDEALALIAAAREEGCERIVVTHAQFDVVGMSLEHMKKAAALGGKLELCALLMLAGPTSPLEFMHHTARVEVADTAARIKAVGAEHFVLGTDLGQAGNPTPADGLQMLVAGLLTHGITREQIQTMGREVPGALLMG
;
A
#
# COMPACT_ATOMS: atom_id res chain seq x y z
N VAL A 1 -16.37 -1.19 -8.09
CA VAL A 1 -16.69 -0.81 -9.49
C VAL A 1 -18.11 -1.26 -9.82
N ASP A 2 -18.65 -1.00 -11.02
CA ASP A 2 -19.88 -1.67 -11.47
C ASP A 2 -19.61 -3.10 -11.96
N ASP A 3 -20.65 -3.82 -12.39
CA ASP A 3 -20.53 -5.22 -12.86
C ASP A 3 -19.65 -5.38 -14.12
N ARG A 4 -19.27 -4.27 -14.79
CA ARG A 4 -18.40 -4.25 -15.97
C ARG A 4 -16.96 -3.85 -15.65
N GLY A 5 -16.67 -3.55 -14.39
CA GLY A 5 -15.37 -3.06 -13.96
C GLY A 5 -15.19 -1.54 -14.09
N GLU A 6 -16.25 -0.79 -14.42
CA GLU A 6 -16.18 0.66 -14.55
C GLU A 6 -16.29 1.36 -13.19
N VAL A 7 -15.47 2.40 -12.98
CA VAL A 7 -15.55 3.20 -11.75
C VAL A 7 -16.85 4.00 -11.74
N LEU A 8 -17.64 3.79 -10.68
CA LEU A 8 -18.97 4.37 -10.54
C LEU A 8 -18.95 5.91 -10.65
N PRO A 9 -20.00 6.53 -11.23
CA PRO A 9 -20.10 7.99 -11.32
C PRO A 9 -19.95 8.70 -9.97
N ALA A 10 -20.49 8.11 -8.89
CA ALA A 10 -20.35 8.64 -7.53
C ALA A 10 -18.89 8.64 -7.04
N ALA A 11 -18.13 7.58 -7.34
CA ALA A 11 -16.71 7.52 -7.00
C ALA A 11 -15.90 8.54 -7.81
N ARG A 12 -16.19 8.69 -9.12
CA ARG A 12 -15.58 9.74 -9.95
C ARG A 12 -15.87 11.15 -9.44
N ALA A 13 -17.07 11.40 -8.93
CA ALA A 13 -17.40 12.69 -8.30
C ALA A 13 -16.51 12.97 -7.07
N VAL A 14 -16.22 11.96 -6.25
CA VAL A 14 -15.27 12.10 -5.12
C VAL A 14 -13.85 12.34 -5.63
N LEU A 15 -13.41 11.63 -6.68
CA LEU A 15 -12.09 11.83 -7.29
C LEU A 15 -11.91 13.24 -7.83
N LYS A 16 -12.93 13.82 -8.48
CA LYS A 16 -12.93 15.23 -8.93
C LYS A 16 -12.72 16.21 -7.77
N VAL A 17 -13.37 15.97 -6.63
CA VAL A 17 -13.16 16.79 -5.43
C VAL A 17 -11.73 16.61 -4.90
N ALA A 18 -11.24 15.37 -4.83
CA ALA A 18 -9.88 15.09 -4.39
C ALA A 18 -8.83 15.76 -5.28
N ALA A 19 -9.02 15.74 -6.60
CA ALA A 19 -8.16 16.44 -7.56
C ALA A 19 -8.17 17.95 -7.33
N ALA A 20 -9.36 18.57 -7.23
CA ALA A 20 -9.49 20.01 -7.00
C ALA A 20 -8.85 20.48 -5.68
N GLN A 21 -8.82 19.61 -4.67
CA GLN A 21 -8.22 19.87 -3.37
C GLN A 21 -6.78 19.35 -3.23
N ARG A 22 -6.22 18.74 -4.30
CA ARG A 22 -4.89 18.10 -4.33
C ARG A 22 -4.66 17.08 -3.20
N LEU A 23 -5.70 16.31 -2.88
CA LEU A 23 -5.64 15.29 -1.84
C LEU A 23 -4.88 14.05 -2.32
N VAL A 24 -4.37 13.27 -1.37
CA VAL A 24 -3.89 11.92 -1.64
C VAL A 24 -5.10 10.98 -1.64
N VAL A 25 -5.32 10.30 -2.76
CA VAL A 25 -6.38 9.29 -2.89
C VAL A 25 -5.82 7.94 -2.45
N GLN A 26 -6.44 7.33 -1.44
CA GLN A 26 -6.18 5.94 -1.05
C GLN A 26 -7.29 5.03 -1.58
N THR A 27 -6.93 3.88 -2.15
CA THR A 27 -7.88 2.94 -2.77
C THR A 27 -8.75 2.20 -1.75
N GLY A 28 -8.34 2.18 -0.47
CA GLY A 28 -8.96 1.34 0.54
C GLY A 28 -8.82 -0.14 0.19
N HIS A 29 -9.76 -0.95 0.66
CA HIS A 29 -9.79 -2.41 0.50
C HIS A 29 -10.35 -2.85 -0.87
N ALA A 30 -10.13 -2.07 -1.91
CA ALA A 30 -10.50 -2.46 -3.27
C ALA A 30 -9.69 -3.68 -3.70
N SER A 31 -10.31 -4.61 -4.44
CA SER A 31 -9.60 -5.74 -5.05
C SER A 31 -8.53 -5.24 -6.05
N PRO A 32 -7.59 -6.08 -6.53
CA PRO A 32 -6.50 -5.60 -7.38
C PRO A 32 -7.00 -4.93 -8.66
N ASP A 33 -7.99 -5.53 -9.33
CA ASP A 33 -8.53 -5.00 -10.59
C ASP A 33 -9.33 -3.71 -10.35
N GLU A 34 -10.06 -3.63 -9.24
CA GLU A 34 -10.75 -2.42 -8.83
C GLU A 34 -9.78 -1.29 -8.48
N ALA A 35 -8.68 -1.60 -7.77
CA ALA A 35 -7.63 -0.64 -7.46
C ALA A 35 -6.99 -0.11 -8.75
N LEU A 36 -6.69 -0.97 -9.73
CA LEU A 36 -6.17 -0.53 -11.03
C LEU A 36 -7.17 0.36 -11.78
N ALA A 37 -8.44 -0.01 -11.81
CA ALA A 37 -9.51 0.81 -12.41
C ALA A 37 -9.65 2.17 -11.69
N LEU A 38 -9.56 2.19 -10.36
CA LEU A 38 -9.59 3.40 -9.55
C LEU A 38 -8.37 4.29 -9.81
N ILE A 39 -7.17 3.73 -9.94
CA ILE A 39 -5.97 4.51 -10.27
C ILE A 39 -6.14 5.16 -11.64
N ALA A 40 -6.59 4.41 -12.66
CA ALA A 40 -6.83 4.93 -14.00
C ALA A 40 -7.87 6.05 -14.00
N ALA A 41 -9.03 5.83 -13.37
CA ALA A 41 -10.07 6.85 -13.25
C ALA A 41 -9.57 8.08 -12.47
N ALA A 42 -8.84 7.89 -11.37
CA ALA A 42 -8.29 9.00 -10.61
C ALA A 42 -7.34 9.86 -11.46
N ARG A 43 -6.51 9.24 -12.30
CA ARG A 43 -5.68 9.97 -13.27
C ARG A 43 -6.50 10.75 -14.29
N GLU A 44 -7.55 10.15 -14.85
CA GLU A 44 -8.46 10.83 -15.79
C GLU A 44 -9.14 12.05 -15.16
N GLU A 45 -9.50 11.97 -13.88
CA GLU A 45 -10.13 13.07 -13.14
C GLU A 45 -9.10 14.11 -12.61
N GLY A 46 -7.80 13.93 -12.89
CA GLY A 46 -6.73 14.87 -12.53
C GLY A 46 -6.10 14.64 -11.15
N CYS A 47 -6.32 13.51 -10.51
CA CYS A 47 -5.60 13.15 -9.28
C CYS A 47 -4.14 12.78 -9.60
N GLU A 48 -3.20 13.47 -8.95
CA GLU A 48 -1.77 13.21 -9.13
C GLU A 48 -1.19 12.26 -8.06
N ARG A 49 -1.84 12.19 -6.90
CA ARG A 49 -1.33 11.56 -5.68
C ARG A 49 -2.22 10.38 -5.32
N ILE A 50 -1.80 9.17 -5.66
CA ILE A 50 -2.61 7.97 -5.50
C ILE A 50 -1.79 6.90 -4.78
N VAL A 51 -2.38 6.28 -3.76
CA VAL A 51 -1.76 5.20 -2.98
C VAL A 51 -2.71 4.00 -2.94
N VAL A 52 -2.21 2.83 -3.27
CA VAL A 52 -2.87 1.57 -2.97
C VAL A 52 -2.67 1.28 -1.48
N THR A 53 -3.76 1.27 -0.73
CA THR A 53 -3.75 0.94 0.70
C THR A 53 -3.25 -0.49 0.89
N HIS A 54 -2.33 -0.69 1.85
CA HIS A 54 -1.74 -1.96 2.28
C HIS A 54 -1.72 -3.09 1.23
N ALA A 55 -1.06 -2.86 0.09
CA ALA A 55 -1.20 -3.63 -1.15
C ALA A 55 -0.98 -5.15 -1.06
N GLN A 56 -0.27 -5.64 -0.04
CA GLN A 56 -0.02 -7.07 0.20
C GLN A 56 -1.07 -7.75 1.08
N PHE A 57 -1.96 -7.00 1.74
CA PHE A 57 -3.01 -7.55 2.59
C PHE A 57 -3.95 -8.37 1.73
N ASP A 58 -4.25 -9.61 2.08
CA ASP A 58 -5.18 -10.51 1.39
C ASP A 58 -6.49 -9.86 0.92
N VAL A 59 -7.05 -8.90 1.69
CA VAL A 59 -8.24 -8.14 1.31
C VAL A 59 -8.05 -7.28 0.04
N VAL A 60 -6.81 -6.84 -0.24
CA VAL A 60 -6.41 -6.15 -1.48
C VAL A 60 -5.72 -7.13 -2.43
N GLY A 61 -4.74 -7.90 -1.95
CA GLY A 61 -4.21 -9.10 -2.60
C GLY A 61 -3.39 -8.85 -3.87
N MET A 62 -2.61 -7.76 -3.95
CA MET A 62 -1.88 -7.48 -5.19
C MET A 62 -0.76 -8.50 -5.47
N SER A 63 -0.85 -9.16 -6.63
CA SER A 63 0.25 -9.90 -7.23
C SER A 63 1.38 -8.94 -7.64
N LEU A 64 2.60 -9.47 -7.85
CA LEU A 64 3.71 -8.65 -8.35
C LEU A 64 3.36 -7.94 -9.66
N GLU A 65 2.62 -8.60 -10.55
CA GLU A 65 2.18 -8.02 -11.81
C GLU A 65 1.16 -6.90 -11.62
N HIS A 66 0.22 -7.04 -10.67
CA HIS A 66 -0.66 -5.94 -10.29
C HIS A 66 0.15 -4.75 -9.75
N MET A 67 1.17 -5.00 -8.92
CA MET A 67 1.99 -3.93 -8.35
C MET A 67 2.74 -3.15 -9.43
N LYS A 68 3.34 -3.84 -10.40
CA LYS A 68 3.99 -3.20 -11.56
C LYS A 68 3.00 -2.36 -12.37
N LYS A 69 1.79 -2.86 -12.60
CA LYS A 69 0.74 -2.11 -13.32
C LYS A 69 0.33 -0.85 -12.56
N ALA A 70 0.09 -0.95 -11.25
CA ALA A 70 -0.25 0.21 -10.42
C ALA A 70 0.88 1.25 -10.41
N ALA A 71 2.13 0.80 -10.26
CA ALA A 71 3.32 1.64 -10.33
C ALA A 71 3.42 2.37 -11.68
N ALA A 72 3.17 1.67 -12.81
CA ALA A 72 3.20 2.24 -14.16
C ALA A 72 2.08 3.28 -14.40
N LEU A 73 0.91 3.08 -13.78
CA LEU A 73 -0.18 4.08 -13.79
C LEU A 73 0.11 5.28 -12.84
N GLY A 74 1.20 5.20 -12.08
CA GLY A 74 1.67 6.23 -11.16
C GLY A 74 1.06 6.18 -9.76
N GLY A 75 0.43 5.06 -9.40
CA GLY A 75 0.10 4.76 -8.01
C GLY A 75 1.35 4.43 -7.20
N LYS A 76 1.34 4.78 -5.93
CA LYS A 76 2.27 4.26 -4.92
C LYS A 76 1.63 3.09 -4.19
N LEU A 77 2.42 2.19 -3.62
CA LEU A 77 1.93 0.99 -2.95
C LEU A 77 2.35 1.01 -1.48
N GLU A 78 1.39 0.87 -0.58
CA GLU A 78 1.66 0.85 0.86
C GLU A 78 2.02 -0.56 1.34
N LEU A 79 3.10 -0.66 2.10
CA LEU A 79 3.59 -1.90 2.71
C LEU A 79 3.45 -1.79 4.24
N CYS A 80 2.63 -2.65 4.84
CA CYS A 80 2.27 -2.56 6.26
C CYS A 80 2.89 -3.69 7.10
N ALA A 81 3.37 -3.32 8.30
CA ALA A 81 3.97 -4.23 9.27
C ALA A 81 2.98 -5.29 9.83
N LEU A 82 1.69 -4.98 9.91
CA LEU A 82 0.67 -5.86 10.50
C LEU A 82 0.73 -7.30 9.95
N LEU A 83 0.95 -7.47 8.65
CA LEU A 83 0.91 -8.79 8.01
C LEU A 83 2.09 -9.70 8.35
N MET A 84 3.17 -9.14 8.91
CA MET A 84 4.25 -9.93 9.49
C MET A 84 3.79 -10.67 10.76
N LEU A 85 2.75 -10.15 11.42
CA LEU A 85 2.20 -10.67 12.66
C LEU A 85 0.97 -11.56 12.43
N ALA A 86 0.52 -11.72 11.19
CA ALA A 86 -0.60 -12.59 10.85
C ALA A 86 -0.22 -14.09 10.96
N GLY A 87 -1.23 -14.95 10.87
CA GLY A 87 -1.10 -16.40 10.94
C GLY A 87 -1.35 -16.97 12.34
N PRO A 88 -1.12 -18.29 12.55
CA PRO A 88 -1.59 -19.02 13.74
C PRO A 88 -1.06 -18.52 15.08
N THR A 89 0.01 -17.73 15.07
CA THR A 89 0.62 -17.15 16.28
C THR A 89 0.33 -15.66 16.41
N SER A 90 -0.65 -15.13 15.68
CA SER A 90 -0.98 -13.70 15.74
C SER A 90 -1.47 -13.32 17.14
N PRO A 91 -1.10 -12.14 17.65
CA PRO A 91 -1.70 -11.61 18.88
C PRO A 91 -3.22 -11.42 18.77
N LEU A 92 -3.73 -11.24 17.55
CA LEU A 92 -5.15 -11.06 17.27
C LEU A 92 -5.75 -12.36 16.75
N GLU A 93 -6.70 -12.93 17.50
CA GLU A 93 -7.36 -14.20 17.17
C GLU A 93 -7.99 -14.20 15.77
N PHE A 94 -8.63 -13.09 15.39
CA PHE A 94 -9.26 -12.99 14.07
C PHE A 94 -8.26 -13.04 12.89
N MET A 95 -6.95 -12.87 13.14
CA MET A 95 -5.90 -12.95 12.14
C MET A 95 -5.21 -14.32 12.08
N HIS A 96 -5.65 -15.31 12.89
CA HIS A 96 -5.06 -16.66 12.89
C HIS A 96 -5.17 -17.38 11.54
N HIS A 97 -6.18 -17.01 10.74
CA HIS A 97 -6.42 -17.55 9.41
C HIS A 97 -5.96 -16.61 8.28
N THR A 98 -5.49 -15.41 8.60
CA THR A 98 -4.91 -14.47 7.62
C THR A 98 -3.53 -14.96 7.22
N ALA A 99 -3.26 -14.96 5.91
CA ALA A 99 -1.94 -15.32 5.41
C ALA A 99 -0.88 -14.34 5.93
N ARG A 100 0.18 -14.88 6.52
CA ARG A 100 1.36 -14.09 6.86
C ARG A 100 2.08 -13.65 5.59
N VAL A 101 2.51 -12.39 5.58
CA VAL A 101 3.43 -11.88 4.57
C VAL A 101 4.83 -11.88 5.16
N GLU A 102 5.70 -12.71 4.58
CA GLU A 102 7.10 -12.76 4.99
C GLU A 102 7.84 -11.52 4.52
N VAL A 103 8.71 -10.96 5.37
CA VAL A 103 9.46 -9.73 5.04
C VAL A 103 10.38 -9.95 3.83
N ALA A 104 10.85 -11.19 3.62
CA ALA A 104 11.60 -11.59 2.44
C ALA A 104 10.80 -11.36 1.14
N ASP A 105 9.50 -11.66 1.13
CA ASP A 105 8.62 -11.46 -0.02
C ASP A 105 8.37 -9.97 -0.28
N THR A 106 8.18 -9.19 0.78
CA THR A 106 8.09 -7.72 0.70
C THR A 106 9.38 -7.13 0.11
N ALA A 107 10.56 -7.56 0.59
CA ALA A 107 11.84 -7.13 0.05
C ALA A 107 12.03 -7.52 -1.42
N ALA A 108 11.60 -8.72 -1.82
CA ALA A 108 11.66 -9.16 -3.22
C ALA A 108 10.79 -8.27 -4.13
N ARG A 109 9.59 -7.88 -3.67
CA ARG A 109 8.70 -6.97 -4.41
C ARG A 109 9.27 -5.56 -4.52
N ILE A 110 9.87 -5.04 -3.45
CA ILE A 110 10.58 -3.74 -3.49
C ILE A 110 11.69 -3.77 -4.54
N LYS A 111 12.50 -4.84 -4.58
CA LYS A 111 13.58 -5.00 -5.57
C LYS A 111 13.06 -5.12 -7.00
N ALA A 112 11.91 -5.77 -7.19
CA ALA A 112 11.34 -6.02 -8.51
C ALA A 112 10.58 -4.81 -9.10
N VAL A 113 10.02 -3.93 -8.26
CA VAL A 113 9.20 -2.79 -8.70
C VAL A 113 9.94 -1.46 -8.56
N GLY A 114 10.82 -1.31 -7.56
CA GLY A 114 11.53 -0.06 -7.26
C GLY A 114 11.01 0.60 -5.99
N ALA A 115 11.91 1.05 -5.11
CA ALA A 115 11.57 1.63 -3.81
C ALA A 115 10.78 2.96 -3.94
N GLU A 116 11.00 3.72 -5.00
CA GLU A 116 10.29 4.94 -5.35
C GLU A 116 8.79 4.75 -5.60
N HIS A 117 8.34 3.50 -5.74
CA HIS A 117 6.93 3.14 -5.94
C HIS A 117 6.22 2.74 -4.64
N PHE A 118 6.91 2.67 -3.50
CA PHE A 118 6.32 2.24 -2.24
C PHE A 118 6.29 3.32 -1.17
N VAL A 119 5.37 3.15 -0.22
CA VAL A 119 5.35 3.84 1.06
C VAL A 119 5.35 2.82 2.20
N LEU A 120 5.98 3.15 3.32
CA LEU A 120 5.96 2.30 4.52
C LEU A 120 4.82 2.72 5.45
N GLY A 121 3.98 1.75 5.82
CA GLY A 121 2.92 1.87 6.80
C GLY A 121 3.02 0.77 7.86
N THR A 122 2.07 0.74 8.78
CA THR A 122 2.03 -0.29 9.83
C THR A 122 0.71 -1.05 9.84
N ASP A 123 -0.41 -0.35 9.64
CA ASP A 123 -1.76 -0.87 9.90
C ASP A 123 -1.92 -1.40 11.34
N LEU A 124 -1.13 -0.85 12.26
CA LEU A 124 -1.14 -1.16 13.70
C LEU A 124 -1.88 -0.08 14.50
N GLY A 125 -2.13 -0.38 15.78
CA GLY A 125 -2.89 0.49 16.70
C GLY A 125 -4.04 -0.25 17.39
N GLN A 126 -4.32 -1.48 16.97
CA GLN A 126 -5.25 -2.37 17.65
C GLN A 126 -4.67 -2.81 19.00
N ALA A 127 -5.52 -2.92 20.02
CA ALA A 127 -5.12 -3.48 21.30
C ALA A 127 -4.64 -4.92 21.14
N GLY A 128 -3.50 -5.27 21.76
CA GLY A 128 -2.88 -6.60 21.69
C GLY A 128 -1.74 -6.70 20.67
N ASN A 129 -1.72 -5.85 19.65
CA ASN A 129 -0.59 -5.74 18.74
C ASN A 129 0.56 -4.90 19.33
N PRO A 130 1.79 -5.02 18.79
CA PRO A 130 2.86 -4.05 19.04
C PRO A 130 2.43 -2.63 18.72
N THR A 131 3.10 -1.65 19.32
CA THR A 131 2.84 -0.24 18.98
C THR A 131 3.17 0.03 17.51
N PRO A 132 2.55 1.04 16.87
CA PRO A 132 2.94 1.42 15.52
C PRO A 132 4.44 1.73 15.38
N ALA A 133 5.06 2.33 16.41
CA ALA A 133 6.49 2.61 16.40
C ALA A 133 7.34 1.32 16.38
N ASP A 134 7.02 0.36 17.24
CA ASP A 134 7.72 -0.92 17.32
C ASP A 134 7.54 -1.73 16.03
N GLY A 135 6.32 -1.77 15.49
CA GLY A 135 6.04 -2.48 14.24
C GLY A 135 6.77 -1.89 13.03
N LEU A 136 6.86 -0.55 12.94
CA LEU A 136 7.65 0.09 11.91
C LEU A 136 9.14 -0.25 12.05
N GLN A 137 9.67 -0.25 13.28
CA GLN A 137 11.04 -0.67 13.55
C GLN A 137 11.29 -2.13 13.14
N MET A 138 10.35 -3.03 13.44
CA MET A 138 10.42 -4.45 13.03
C MET A 138 10.45 -4.60 11.51
N LEU A 139 9.55 -3.91 10.79
CA LEU A 139 9.50 -3.94 9.34
C LEU A 139 10.82 -3.44 8.73
N VAL A 140 11.31 -2.29 9.17
CA VAL A 140 12.56 -1.70 8.67
C VAL A 140 13.76 -2.63 8.96
N ALA A 141 13.87 -3.19 10.16
CA ALA A 141 14.95 -4.10 10.51
C ALA A 141 14.94 -5.38 9.64
N GLY A 142 13.74 -5.95 9.40
CA GLY A 142 13.59 -7.10 8.52
C GLY A 142 13.96 -6.78 7.07
N LEU A 143 13.51 -5.63 6.53
CA LEU A 143 13.85 -5.21 5.18
C LEU A 143 15.36 -5.00 4.99
N LEU A 144 16.03 -4.39 5.96
CA LEU A 144 17.50 -4.23 5.97
C LEU A 144 18.20 -5.60 5.94
N THR A 145 17.73 -6.56 6.74
CA THR A 145 18.25 -7.94 6.77
C THR A 145 18.11 -8.64 5.43
N HIS A 146 17.05 -8.33 4.67
CA HIS A 146 16.83 -8.86 3.32
C HIS A 146 17.44 -7.99 2.21
N GLY A 147 18.34 -7.07 2.55
CA GLY A 147 19.15 -6.33 1.58
C GLY A 147 18.45 -5.17 0.91
N ILE A 148 17.41 -4.61 1.51
CA ILE A 148 16.94 -3.25 1.18
C ILE A 148 17.88 -2.26 1.85
N THR A 149 18.37 -1.26 1.11
CA THR A 149 19.36 -0.33 1.66
C THR A 149 18.71 0.73 2.54
N ARG A 150 19.52 1.39 3.38
CA ARG A 150 19.05 2.52 4.21
C ARG A 150 18.50 3.66 3.36
N GLU A 151 19.06 3.89 2.18
CA GLU A 151 18.62 4.89 1.22
C GLU A 151 17.23 4.52 0.68
N GLN A 152 17.01 3.26 0.30
CA GLN A 152 15.69 2.79 -0.14
C GLN A 152 14.65 2.88 0.98
N ILE A 153 15.02 2.59 2.22
CA ILE A 153 14.14 2.81 3.39
C ILE A 153 13.78 4.30 3.53
N GLN A 154 14.74 5.21 3.39
CA GLN A 154 14.47 6.65 3.41
C GLN A 154 13.57 7.07 2.23
N THR A 155 13.78 6.51 1.04
CA THR A 155 12.90 6.75 -0.12
C THR A 155 11.46 6.39 0.22
N MET A 156 11.19 5.17 0.69
CA MET A 156 9.82 4.71 0.97
C MET A 156 9.20 5.33 2.23
N GLY A 157 10.02 5.58 3.26
CA GLY A 157 9.55 6.05 4.57
C GLY A 157 9.54 7.57 4.75
N ARG A 158 10.23 8.32 3.89
CA ARG A 158 10.35 9.79 4.00
C ARG A 158 10.11 10.50 2.67
N GLU A 159 10.85 10.15 1.63
CA GLU A 159 10.82 10.94 0.38
C GLU A 159 9.51 10.79 -0.39
N VAL A 160 9.05 9.55 -0.62
CA VAL A 160 7.80 9.29 -1.35
C VAL A 160 6.58 9.84 -0.57
N PRO A 161 6.42 9.58 0.75
CA PRO A 161 5.35 10.21 1.53
C PRO A 161 5.46 11.75 1.55
N GLY A 162 6.68 12.29 1.65
CA GLY A 162 6.93 13.73 1.63
C GLY A 162 6.45 14.38 0.33
N ALA A 163 6.80 13.80 -0.83
CA ALA A 163 6.33 14.26 -2.14
C ALA A 163 4.80 14.14 -2.28
N LEU A 164 4.19 13.05 -1.79
CA LEU A 164 2.74 12.88 -1.82
C LEU A 164 1.99 13.97 -1.04
N LEU A 165 2.50 14.38 0.12
CA LEU A 165 1.84 15.37 0.98
C LEU A 165 2.14 16.80 0.55
N MET A 166 3.39 17.11 0.24
CA MET A 166 3.84 18.49 0.05
C MET A 166 3.76 18.95 -1.42
N GLY A 167 3.90 18.03 -2.38
CA GLY A 167 4.03 18.35 -3.81
C GLY A 167 5.47 18.61 -4.17
#